data_AF-A0A1R3I6R8-F1
#
_entry.id   AF-A0A1R3I6R8-F1
#
_cell.length_a   1.000
_cell.length_b   1.000
_cell.length_c   1.000
_cell.angle_alpha   90.00
_cell.angle_beta   90.00
_cell.angle_gamma   90.00
#
_symmetry.space_group_name_H-M   'P 1'
#
loop_
_entity.id
_entity.type
_entity.pdbx_description
1 polymer ?
#
loop_
_entity_poly.entity_id
_entity_poly.type
_entity_poly.pdbx_seq_one_letter_code
_entity_poly.pdbx_strand_id
1 'polypeptide(L)'
;MERLFALIVTLTTALSYVNVKCLVLPVPAYTIESPQFKVIHLESDFEIRLYKEISWMSALVHGTSFRNSTKDGFHRLYQYLHGANLNSTQFFMTAPVLTSVITSSTSTHGSAYIVRYYMHPKYDDKTSPPPQPAAELNLQLDKWKSRCIAVRKFGGFAADDNVERERDGLVSSLGKHFPGNKYNYSIAQYNSSKHPTGRVNEVWIMDVSGFTTEGCPV
;
A
#
# COMPACT_ATOMS: atom_id res chain seq x y z
N MET A 1 47.93 -58.77 35.45
CA MET A 1 47.61 -60.21 35.50
C MET A 1 46.83 -60.39 36.78
N GLU A 2 45.53 -60.64 36.78
CA GLU A 2 44.87 -61.80 36.20
C GLU A 2 43.36 -61.57 35.98
N ARG A 3 42.85 -62.12 34.86
CA ARG A 3 41.54 -62.79 34.63
C ARG A 3 40.27 -61.92 34.77
N LEU A 4 39.62 -61.45 33.69
CA LEU A 4 38.98 -62.12 32.53
C LEU A 4 37.79 -63.04 32.92
N PHE A 5 36.71 -62.91 32.13
CA PHE A 5 35.44 -63.66 32.06
C PHE A 5 34.32 -63.14 32.97
N ALA A 6 33.06 -62.97 32.57
CA ALA A 6 32.31 -62.95 31.31
C ALA A 6 30.83 -62.85 31.76
N LEU A 7 30.00 -61.98 31.15
CA LEU A 7 28.63 -62.28 30.69
C LEU A 7 27.84 -61.00 30.34
N ILE A 8 27.63 -60.80 29.03
CA ILE A 8 26.33 -60.59 28.36
C ILE A 8 25.30 -59.74 29.11
N VAL A 9 25.08 -58.49 28.67
CA VAL A 9 23.82 -58.03 28.02
C VAL A 9 24.18 -56.85 27.12
N THR A 10 24.41 -57.10 25.84
CA THR A 10 24.42 -56.05 24.81
C THR A 10 22.99 -55.59 24.58
N LEU A 11 22.57 -54.55 25.31
CA LEU A 11 21.29 -53.88 25.08
C LEU A 11 21.44 -52.99 23.83
N THR A 12 21.21 -53.55 22.65
CA THR A 12 21.10 -52.78 21.41
C THR A 12 19.81 -51.96 21.48
N THR A 13 19.91 -50.70 21.90
CA THR A 13 18.82 -49.75 21.77
C THR A 13 18.68 -49.38 20.30
N ALA A 14 17.65 -49.92 19.65
CA ALA A 14 17.23 -49.47 18.34
C ALA A 14 16.75 -48.01 18.46
N LEU A 15 17.60 -47.06 18.04
CA LEU A 15 17.22 -45.68 17.82
C LEU A 15 16.28 -45.65 16.61
N SER A 16 14.98 -45.67 16.89
CA SER A 16 13.95 -45.38 15.90
C SER A 16 14.08 -43.93 15.46
N TYR A 17 14.70 -43.73 14.30
CA TYR A 17 14.68 -42.45 13.59
C TYR A 17 13.24 -42.15 13.17
N VAL A 18 12.48 -41.45 14.02
CA VAL A 18 11.20 -40.86 13.63
C VAL A 18 11.54 -39.73 12.67
N ASN A 19 11.53 -40.04 11.37
CA ASN A 19 11.53 -39.04 10.31
C ASN A 19 10.20 -38.28 10.39
N VAL A 20 10.17 -37.22 11.20
CA VAL A 20 9.07 -36.26 11.19
C VAL A 20 9.19 -35.50 9.87
N LYS A 21 8.54 -36.03 8.82
CA LYS A 21 8.24 -35.25 7.62
C LYS A 21 7.28 -34.15 8.05
N CYS A 22 7.83 -32.97 8.34
CA CYS A 22 7.06 -31.76 8.50
C CYS A 22 6.28 -31.55 7.20
N LEU A 23 4.99 -31.85 7.25
CA LEU A 23 4.08 -31.61 6.14
C LEU A 23 3.90 -30.08 6.07
N VAL A 24 4.76 -29.41 5.31
CA VAL A 24 4.60 -27.99 5.00
C VAL A 24 3.40 -27.89 4.06
N LEU A 25 2.23 -27.70 4.65
CA LEU A 25 1.04 -27.36 3.89
C LEU A 25 1.29 -25.98 3.26
N PRO A 26 1.17 -25.81 1.94
CA PRO A 26 1.25 -24.49 1.32
C PRO A 26 0.11 -23.66 1.88
N VAL A 27 0.44 -22.70 2.74
CA VAL A 27 -0.52 -21.67 3.15
C VAL A 27 -0.89 -20.93 1.87
N PRO A 28 -2.17 -20.87 1.49
CA PRO A 28 -2.57 -20.07 0.34
C PRO A 28 -2.13 -18.64 0.60
N ALA A 29 -1.20 -18.14 -0.20
CA ALA A 29 -0.81 -16.75 -0.16
C ALA A 29 -2.05 -15.93 -0.55
N TYR A 30 -2.74 -15.37 0.44
CA TYR A 30 -3.78 -14.38 0.20
C TYR A 30 -3.09 -13.14 -0.37
N THR A 31 -3.03 -13.06 -1.70
CA THR A 31 -2.58 -11.86 -2.39
C THR A 31 -3.65 -10.79 -2.17
N ILE A 32 -3.31 -9.77 -1.40
CA ILE A 32 -4.17 -8.59 -1.26
C ILE A 32 -4.22 -7.90 -2.62
N GLU A 33 -5.43 -7.68 -3.14
CA GLU A 33 -5.66 -7.04 -4.42
C GLU A 33 -5.03 -5.63 -4.44
N SER A 34 -4.32 -5.31 -5.51
CA SER A 34 -3.58 -4.05 -5.65
C SER A 34 -3.58 -3.51 -7.08
N PRO A 35 -3.43 -2.18 -7.27
CA PRO A 35 -3.49 -1.59 -8.60
C PRO A 35 -2.40 -2.14 -9.51
N GLN A 36 -2.80 -2.64 -10.68
CA GLN A 36 -1.90 -3.22 -11.67
C GLN A 36 -1.11 -2.12 -12.39
N PHE A 37 0.20 -2.34 -12.55
CA PHE A 37 1.09 -1.43 -13.25
C PHE A 37 2.14 -2.16 -14.07
N LYS A 38 2.74 -1.44 -15.03
CA LYS A 38 3.97 -1.84 -15.72
C LYS A 38 5.08 -0.90 -15.30
N VAL A 39 6.23 -1.44 -14.91
CA VAL A 39 7.44 -0.63 -14.73
C VAL A 39 7.95 -0.23 -16.11
N ILE A 40 8.04 1.07 -16.36
CA ILE A 40 8.52 1.62 -17.63
C ILE A 40 9.95 2.16 -17.51
N HIS A 41 10.36 2.53 -16.29
CA HIS A 41 11.71 2.96 -15.99
C HIS A 41 12.05 2.54 -14.57
N LEU A 42 13.26 2.03 -14.38
CA LEU A 42 13.75 1.52 -13.11
C LEU A 42 15.12 2.12 -12.84
N GLU A 43 15.24 2.74 -11.68
CA GLU A 43 16.50 3.26 -11.14
C GLU A 43 16.82 2.58 -9.81
N SER A 44 17.98 2.89 -9.25
CA SER A 44 18.43 2.27 -8.00
C SER A 44 17.50 2.54 -6.80
N ASP A 45 16.82 3.68 -6.79
CA ASP A 45 16.08 4.21 -5.64
C ASP A 45 14.64 4.63 -5.96
N PHE A 46 14.24 4.63 -7.24
CA PHE A 46 12.86 4.84 -7.65
C PHE A 46 12.51 4.06 -8.93
N GLU A 47 11.22 4.00 -9.23
CA GLU A 47 10.68 3.45 -10.46
C GLU A 47 9.59 4.36 -11.02
N ILE A 48 9.49 4.45 -12.34
CA ILE A 48 8.32 5.03 -13.01
C ILE A 48 7.42 3.88 -13.43
N ARG A 49 6.17 3.94 -12.98
CA ARG A 49 5.16 2.92 -13.21
C ARG A 49 4.01 3.49 -14.03
N LEU A 50 3.66 2.81 -15.12
CA LEU A 50 2.42 3.05 -15.85
C LEU A 50 1.29 2.27 -15.18
N TYR A 51 0.40 2.98 -14.51
CA TYR A 51 -0.84 2.42 -14.00
C TYR A 51 -1.93 2.48 -15.05
N LYS A 52 -2.76 1.43 -15.11
CA LYS A 52 -4.01 1.43 -15.87
C LYS A 52 -5.04 2.34 -15.19
N GLU A 53 -6.30 2.32 -15.66
CA GLU A 53 -7.38 2.99 -14.93
C GLU A 53 -7.48 2.45 -13.49
N ILE A 54 -7.56 3.35 -12.52
CA ILE A 54 -7.72 3.01 -11.10
C ILE A 54 -8.98 3.70 -10.57
N SER A 55 -9.85 2.93 -9.93
CA SER A 55 -10.99 3.47 -9.18
C SER A 55 -10.65 3.51 -7.69
N TRP A 56 -10.91 4.65 -7.07
CA TRP A 56 -10.65 4.91 -5.66
C TRP A 56 -11.92 5.37 -4.96
N MET A 57 -12.23 4.83 -3.79
CA MET A 57 -13.15 5.50 -2.87
C MET A 57 -12.35 6.47 -2.01
N SER A 58 -12.76 7.74 -1.99
CA SER A 58 -11.96 8.85 -1.47
C SER A 58 -12.66 9.59 -0.35
N ALA A 59 -11.89 9.97 0.68
CA ALA A 59 -12.33 10.75 1.82
C ALA A 59 -11.46 12.02 1.93
N LEU A 60 -12.07 13.20 1.72
CA LEU A 60 -11.40 14.47 1.96
C LEU A 60 -11.39 14.78 3.47
N VAL A 61 -10.21 15.09 4.01
CA VAL A 61 -10.00 15.43 5.42
C VAL A 61 -9.23 16.73 5.51
N HIS A 62 -9.72 17.67 6.31
CA HIS A 62 -8.98 18.88 6.67
C HIS A 62 -8.26 18.64 7.99
N GLY A 63 -6.98 18.99 8.07
CA GLY A 63 -6.19 18.74 9.28
C GLY A 63 -4.75 19.24 9.18
N THR A 64 -4.01 19.04 10.27
CA THR A 64 -2.60 19.46 10.37
C THR A 64 -1.63 18.29 10.51
N SER A 65 -2.13 17.06 10.63
CA SER A 65 -1.33 15.85 10.77
C SER A 65 -1.75 14.83 9.71
N PHE A 66 -0.78 14.41 8.90
CA PHE A 66 -0.87 13.26 8.00
C PHE A 66 -1.43 12.04 8.73
N ARG A 67 -0.84 11.66 9.87
CA ARG A 67 -1.21 10.41 10.55
C ARG A 67 -2.65 10.43 11.02
N ASN A 68 -3.08 11.52 11.65
CA ASN A 68 -4.45 11.65 12.13
C ASN A 68 -5.43 11.74 10.95
N SER A 69 -5.13 12.55 9.93
CA SER A 69 -5.99 12.67 8.76
C SER A 69 -6.12 11.35 7.98
N THR A 70 -5.05 10.57 7.85
CA THR A 70 -5.12 9.21 7.30
C THR A 70 -6.04 8.32 8.12
N LYS A 71 -5.91 8.33 9.45
CA LYS A 71 -6.73 7.51 10.35
C LYS A 71 -8.21 7.89 10.22
N ASP A 72 -8.54 9.17 10.21
CA ASP A 72 -9.91 9.66 10.16
C ASP A 72 -10.57 9.40 8.79
N GLY A 73 -9.84 9.64 7.70
CA GLY A 73 -10.31 9.30 6.36
C GLY A 73 -10.48 7.79 6.18
N PHE A 74 -9.52 6.99 6.65
CA PHE A 74 -9.61 5.53 6.57
C PHE A 74 -10.73 4.98 7.45
N HIS A 75 -11.04 5.60 8.59
CA HIS A 75 -12.17 5.17 9.42
C HIS A 75 -13.50 5.26 8.67
N ARG A 76 -13.73 6.36 7.92
CA ARG A 76 -14.94 6.52 7.09
C ARG A 76 -14.97 5.52 5.94
N LEU A 77 -13.84 5.31 5.27
CA LEU A 77 -13.70 4.25 4.25
C LEU A 77 -13.99 2.87 4.85
N TYR A 78 -13.48 2.58 6.05
CA TYR A 78 -13.69 1.31 6.73
C TYR A 78 -15.17 1.05 7.02
N GLN A 79 -15.92 2.06 7.47
CA GLN A 79 -17.38 1.95 7.65
C GLN A 79 -18.07 1.61 6.31
N TYR A 80 -17.72 2.30 5.23
CA TYR A 80 -18.25 2.00 3.89
C TYR A 80 -17.97 0.55 3.47
N LEU A 81 -16.73 0.07 3.71
CA LEU A 81 -16.31 -1.30 3.39
C LEU A 81 -17.07 -2.36 4.19
N HIS A 82 -17.60 -2.00 5.37
CA HIS A 82 -18.33 -2.89 6.26
C HIS A 82 -19.86 -2.71 6.20
N GLY A 83 -20.36 -2.07 5.13
CA GLY A 83 -21.79 -2.03 4.83
C GLY A 83 -22.47 -0.68 5.08
N ALA A 84 -21.75 0.39 5.41
CA ALA A 84 -22.32 1.74 5.44
C ALA A 84 -22.45 2.32 4.00
N ASN A 85 -23.29 1.66 3.20
CA ASN A 85 -23.64 1.99 1.83
C ASN A 85 -25.07 1.50 1.53
N LEU A 86 -25.71 2.00 0.47
CA LEU A 86 -27.14 1.75 0.20
C LEU A 86 -27.55 0.27 0.18
N ASN A 87 -26.62 -0.65 -0.10
CA ASN A 87 -26.91 -2.08 -0.24
C ASN A 87 -26.30 -2.93 0.87
N SER A 88 -25.75 -2.33 1.94
CA SER A 88 -25.03 -3.05 3.01
C SER A 88 -23.95 -4.01 2.49
N THR A 89 -23.38 -3.70 1.32
CA THR A 89 -22.39 -4.54 0.66
C THR A 89 -21.08 -4.47 1.42
N GLN A 90 -20.48 -5.63 1.69
CA GLN A 90 -19.17 -5.72 2.31
C GLN A 90 -18.09 -5.94 1.25
N PHE A 91 -16.93 -5.34 1.48
CA PHE A 91 -15.78 -5.38 0.58
C PHE A 91 -14.59 -6.03 1.27
N PHE A 92 -13.82 -6.81 0.51
CA PHE A 92 -12.52 -7.28 0.97
C PHE A 92 -11.52 -6.14 0.99
N MET A 93 -10.66 -6.10 2.00
CA MET A 93 -9.55 -5.16 2.05
C MET A 93 -8.64 -5.29 0.82
N THR A 94 -8.22 -4.15 0.28
CA THR A 94 -7.21 -4.02 -0.77
C THR A 94 -6.04 -3.18 -0.26
N ALA A 95 -4.96 -3.17 -1.03
CA ALA A 95 -3.80 -2.34 -0.74
C ALA A 95 -3.33 -1.63 -2.02
N PRO A 96 -2.73 -0.43 -1.91
CA PRO A 96 -2.46 0.31 -0.68
C PRO A 96 -3.65 1.18 -0.24
N VAL A 97 -3.62 1.64 1.02
CA VAL A 97 -4.33 2.87 1.41
C VAL A 97 -3.47 4.05 1.00
N LEU A 98 -4.00 4.93 0.16
CA LEU A 98 -3.25 6.04 -0.41
C LEU A 98 -3.70 7.36 0.21
N THR A 99 -2.79 8.11 0.84
CA THR A 99 -3.09 9.45 1.36
C THR A 99 -2.35 10.49 0.54
N SER A 100 -3.08 11.33 -0.21
CA SER A 100 -2.51 12.48 -0.90
C SER A 100 -2.47 13.68 0.04
N VAL A 101 -1.33 14.37 0.06
CA VAL A 101 -1.14 15.61 0.81
C VAL A 101 -1.29 16.77 -0.16
N ILE A 102 -2.26 17.65 0.11
CA ILE A 102 -2.52 18.86 -0.67
C ILE A 102 -1.92 20.03 0.11
N THR A 103 -0.76 20.49 -0.35
CA THR A 103 -0.08 21.66 0.20
C THR A 103 -0.63 22.91 -0.49
N SER A 104 -1.67 23.52 0.10
CA SER A 104 -2.12 24.83 -0.35
C SER A 104 -1.32 25.90 0.38
N SER A 105 -0.56 26.71 -0.38
CA SER A 105 0.10 27.91 0.14
C SER A 105 -0.88 29.03 0.51
N THR A 106 -2.19 28.81 0.35
CA THR A 106 -3.25 29.84 0.47
C THR A 106 -4.42 29.44 1.37
N SER A 107 -4.40 28.29 2.04
CA SER A 107 -5.52 27.87 2.91
C SER A 107 -5.39 28.42 4.33
N THR A 108 -6.44 29.09 4.80
CA THR A 108 -6.64 29.52 6.20
C THR A 108 -6.93 28.35 7.15
N HIS A 109 -7.10 27.13 6.64
CA HIS A 109 -7.54 25.94 7.38
C HIS A 109 -6.46 24.86 7.54
N GLY A 110 -5.19 25.17 7.24
CA GLY A 110 -4.10 24.19 7.23
C GLY A 110 -4.13 23.29 5.99
N SER A 111 -3.40 22.17 6.05
CA SER A 111 -3.30 21.21 4.95
C SER A 111 -4.62 20.46 4.71
N ALA A 112 -4.82 20.00 3.47
CA ALA A 112 -5.91 19.08 3.16
C ALA A 112 -5.32 17.72 2.74
N TYR A 113 -6.00 16.64 3.12
CA TYR A 113 -5.60 15.28 2.84
C TYR A 113 -6.74 14.56 2.13
N ILE A 114 -6.41 13.78 1.10
CA ILE A 114 -7.37 12.86 0.48
C ILE A 114 -6.91 11.44 0.74
N VAL A 115 -7.65 10.73 1.58
CA VAL A 115 -7.41 9.32 1.89
C VAL A 115 -8.21 8.47 0.93
N ARG A 116 -7.58 7.48 0.31
CA ARG A 116 -8.17 6.66 -0.74
C ARG A 116 -8.02 5.18 -0.44
N TYR A 117 -9.08 4.46 -0.79
CA TYR A 117 -9.14 3.01 -0.79
C TYR A 117 -9.25 2.50 -2.22
N TYR A 118 -8.41 1.52 -2.58
CA TYR A 118 -8.40 0.96 -3.93
C TYR A 118 -9.63 0.08 -4.16
N MET A 119 -10.48 0.46 -5.11
CA MET A 119 -11.66 -0.32 -5.47
C MET A 119 -11.24 -1.51 -6.33
N HIS A 120 -11.69 -2.71 -5.93
CA HIS A 120 -11.44 -3.93 -6.69
C HIS A 120 -11.98 -3.79 -8.13
N PRO A 121 -11.23 -4.23 -9.17
CA PRO A 121 -11.63 -4.09 -10.58
C PRO A 121 -12.98 -4.70 -10.97
N LYS A 122 -13.56 -5.56 -10.12
CA LYS A 122 -14.90 -6.14 -10.35
C LYS A 122 -16.01 -5.10 -10.20
N TYR A 123 -15.71 -3.98 -9.53
CA TYR A 123 -16.60 -2.83 -9.43
C TYR A 123 -16.15 -1.79 -10.45
N ASP A 124 -16.96 -1.62 -11.49
CA ASP A 124 -16.76 -0.61 -12.53
C ASP A 124 -18.08 0.10 -12.83
N ASP A 125 -18.05 1.41 -13.04
CA ASP A 125 -19.29 2.19 -13.21
C ASP A 125 -20.19 1.77 -14.36
N LYS A 126 -19.68 1.02 -15.35
CA LYS A 126 -20.47 0.65 -16.54
C LYS A 126 -21.26 -0.62 -16.30
N THR A 127 -20.68 -1.61 -15.64
CA THR A 127 -21.28 -2.94 -15.50
C THR A 127 -21.62 -3.32 -14.06
N SER A 128 -20.86 -2.81 -13.08
CA SER A 128 -21.07 -3.09 -11.66
C SER A 128 -20.62 -1.90 -10.81
N PRO A 129 -21.37 -0.77 -10.83
CA PRO A 129 -20.98 0.41 -10.09
C PRO A 129 -20.89 0.09 -8.59
N PRO A 130 -19.91 0.66 -7.87
CA PRO A 130 -19.88 0.51 -6.43
C PRO A 130 -21.14 1.13 -5.79
N PRO A 131 -21.72 0.50 -4.76
CA PRO A 131 -22.87 1.03 -4.06
C PRO A 131 -22.57 2.43 -3.51
N GLN A 132 -23.57 3.31 -3.55
CA GLN A 132 -23.42 4.66 -3.06
C GLN A 132 -23.13 4.65 -1.54
N PRO A 133 -22.10 5.36 -1.07
CA PRO A 133 -21.80 5.47 0.35
C PRO A 133 -22.91 6.21 1.10
N ALA A 134 -23.07 5.91 2.38
CA ALA A 134 -23.98 6.67 3.23
C ALA A 134 -23.53 8.16 3.28
N ALA A 135 -24.49 9.08 3.22
CA ALA A 135 -24.23 10.50 2.99
C ALA A 135 -23.32 11.13 4.07
N GLU A 136 -23.49 10.70 5.31
CA GLU A 136 -22.72 11.12 6.48
C GLU A 136 -21.21 10.80 6.38
N LEU A 137 -20.82 9.81 5.56
CA LEU A 137 -19.42 9.45 5.37
C LEU A 137 -18.67 10.46 4.49
N ASN A 138 -19.39 11.25 3.69
CA ASN A 138 -18.81 12.23 2.76
C ASN A 138 -17.69 11.61 1.89
N LEU A 139 -17.98 10.46 1.28
CA LEU A 139 -17.06 9.74 0.40
C LEU A 139 -17.40 9.99 -1.06
N GLN A 140 -16.37 9.98 -1.90
CA GLN A 140 -16.51 10.20 -3.34
C GLN A 140 -15.73 9.15 -4.12
N LEU A 141 -16.33 8.68 -5.21
CA LEU A 141 -15.63 7.83 -6.17
C LEU A 141 -14.71 8.72 -7.04
N ASP A 142 -13.42 8.44 -7.00
CA ASP A 142 -12.38 9.11 -7.78
C ASP A 142 -11.79 8.14 -8.80
N LYS A 143 -11.88 8.51 -10.08
CA LYS A 143 -11.44 7.68 -11.20
C LYS A 143 -10.23 8.27 -11.86
N TRP A 144 -9.14 7.54 -11.76
CA TRP A 144 -7.88 7.91 -12.38
C TRP A 144 -7.76 7.21 -13.71
N LYS A 145 -7.70 8.00 -14.78
CA LYS A 145 -7.26 7.52 -16.09
C LYS A 145 -5.83 6.97 -15.98
N SER A 146 -5.48 6.11 -16.94
CA SER A 146 -4.13 5.61 -17.14
C SER A 146 -3.10 6.74 -17.02
N ARG A 147 -2.07 6.53 -16.20
CA ARG A 147 -1.06 7.56 -15.91
C ARG A 147 0.24 6.94 -15.42
N CYS A 148 1.33 7.68 -15.62
CA CYS A 148 2.60 7.36 -15.02
C CYS A 148 2.72 7.97 -13.62
N ILE A 149 3.37 7.23 -12.72
CA ILE A 149 3.62 7.65 -11.35
C ILE A 149 5.07 7.30 -11.01
N ALA A 150 5.80 8.28 -10.47
CA ALA A 150 7.11 8.03 -9.88
C ALA A 150 6.94 7.49 -8.46
N VAL A 151 7.63 6.40 -8.15
CA VAL A 151 7.48 5.67 -6.89
C VAL A 151 8.83 5.39 -6.26
N ARG A 152 8.95 5.69 -4.96
CA ARG A 152 10.07 5.27 -4.12
C ARG A 152 9.54 4.51 -2.90
N LYS A 153 10.16 3.36 -2.61
CA LYS A 153 9.81 2.50 -1.47
C LYS A 153 10.57 2.93 -0.22
N PHE A 154 9.92 2.84 0.93
CA PHE A 154 10.55 3.06 2.22
C PHE A 154 9.93 2.17 3.31
N GLY A 155 10.74 1.86 4.33
CA GLY A 155 10.35 1.01 5.44
C GLY A 155 9.75 1.79 6.62
N GLY A 156 9.32 1.06 7.66
CA GLY A 156 8.86 1.66 8.91
C GLY A 156 7.42 2.20 8.87
N PHE A 157 7.09 3.09 9.79
CA PHE A 157 5.77 3.74 9.81
C PHE A 157 5.82 5.04 9.02
N ALA A 158 4.79 5.31 8.21
CA ALA A 158 4.60 6.64 7.65
C ALA A 158 3.99 7.54 8.73
N ALA A 159 4.65 8.67 9.02
CA ALA A 159 4.30 9.59 10.08
C ALA A 159 4.65 11.03 9.72
N ASP A 160 4.10 11.97 10.47
CA ASP A 160 4.24 13.41 10.24
C ASP A 160 5.71 13.88 10.14
N ASP A 161 6.62 13.20 10.83
CA ASP A 161 8.04 13.54 10.93
C ASP A 161 8.92 12.93 9.82
N ASN A 162 8.36 12.09 8.94
CA ASN A 162 9.14 11.40 7.91
C ASN A 162 8.58 11.46 6.49
N VAL A 163 7.26 11.64 6.30
CA VAL A 163 6.66 11.59 4.96
C VAL A 163 7.19 12.69 4.02
N GLU A 164 7.52 13.86 4.57
CA GLU A 164 8.16 14.93 3.79
C GLU A 164 9.59 14.59 3.40
N ARG A 165 10.34 13.91 4.27
CA ARG A 165 11.70 13.44 3.97
C ARG A 165 11.71 12.40 2.86
N GLU A 166 10.76 11.47 2.85
CA GLU A 166 10.65 10.48 1.78
C GLU A 166 10.28 11.12 0.44
N ARG A 167 9.38 12.11 0.47
CA ARG A 167 9.10 12.96 -0.70
C ARG A 167 10.36 13.66 -1.18
N ASP A 168 11.11 14.33 -0.31
CA ASP A 168 12.37 15.01 -0.70
C ASP A 168 13.40 14.04 -1.26
N GLY A 169 13.46 12.82 -0.71
CA GLY A 169 14.27 11.74 -1.23
C GLY A 169 13.91 11.43 -2.69
N LEU A 170 12.63 11.18 -2.98
CA LEU A 170 12.17 10.90 -4.35
C LEU A 170 12.40 12.09 -5.30
N VAL A 171 12.11 13.31 -4.86
CA VAL A 171 12.34 14.53 -5.67
C VAL A 171 13.83 14.68 -6.00
N SER A 172 14.70 14.43 -5.05
CA SER A 172 16.15 14.47 -5.26
C SER A 172 16.60 13.43 -6.29
N SER A 173 16.03 12.23 -6.24
CA SER A 173 16.29 11.16 -7.22
C SER A 173 15.81 11.51 -8.63
N LEU A 174 14.65 12.17 -8.75
CA LEU A 174 14.11 12.61 -10.05
C LEU A 174 14.94 13.74 -10.68
N GLY A 175 15.67 14.52 -9.88
CA GLY A 175 16.62 15.52 -10.35
C GLY A 175 16.00 16.56 -11.29
N LYS A 176 16.69 16.86 -12.40
CA LYS A 176 16.28 17.88 -13.38
C LYS A 176 15.06 17.49 -14.22
N HIS A 177 14.65 16.22 -14.20
CA HIS A 177 13.47 15.73 -14.92
C HIS A 177 12.16 16.12 -14.23
N PHE A 178 12.25 16.86 -13.13
CA PHE A 178 11.10 17.31 -12.37
C PHE A 178 10.98 18.84 -12.50
N PRO A 179 10.00 19.36 -13.25
CA PRO A 179 10.00 20.75 -13.73
C PRO A 179 9.71 21.83 -12.67
N GLY A 180 9.73 21.53 -11.37
CA GLY A 180 9.64 22.59 -10.36
C GLY A 180 8.24 23.17 -10.16
N ASN A 181 7.71 23.03 -8.94
CA ASN A 181 6.72 23.90 -8.26
C ASN A 181 5.30 23.32 -8.03
N LYS A 182 5.02 23.07 -6.74
CA LYS A 182 3.80 22.54 -6.09
C LYS A 182 3.61 21.02 -6.17
N TYR A 183 4.17 20.31 -5.19
CA TYR A 183 4.11 18.86 -5.17
C TYR A 183 3.07 18.35 -4.21
N ASN A 184 1.89 18.09 -4.77
CA ASN A 184 0.99 17.10 -4.21
C ASN A 184 1.68 15.73 -4.36
N TYR A 185 2.10 15.15 -3.24
CA TYR A 185 2.60 13.78 -3.19
C TYR A 185 1.57 12.91 -2.49
N SER A 186 1.68 11.60 -2.67
CA SER A 186 0.86 10.65 -1.94
C SER A 186 1.72 9.60 -1.25
N ILE A 187 1.26 9.13 -0.11
CA ILE A 187 1.88 8.03 0.63
C ILE A 187 0.98 6.82 0.52
N ALA A 188 1.51 5.74 -0.03
CA ALA A 188 0.85 4.46 -0.19
C ALA A 188 1.29 3.51 0.93
N GLN A 189 0.35 3.07 1.76
CA GLN A 189 0.63 2.18 2.90
C GLN A 189 0.01 0.81 2.64
N TYR A 190 0.84 -0.23 2.61
CA TYR A 190 0.40 -1.59 2.26
C TYR A 190 0.04 -2.44 3.47
N ASN A 191 0.63 -2.16 4.63
CA ASN A 191 0.46 -2.99 5.81
C ASN A 191 -0.60 -2.43 6.75
N SER A 192 -1.37 -3.33 7.37
CA SER A 192 -2.25 -2.97 8.48
C SER A 192 -1.46 -2.45 9.70
N SER A 193 -2.14 -1.73 10.59
CA SER A 193 -1.55 -1.23 11.84
C SER A 193 -1.04 -2.34 12.77
N LYS A 194 -1.47 -3.60 12.56
CA LYS A 194 -1.08 -4.76 13.38
C LYS A 194 0.29 -5.34 12.98
N HIS A 195 0.92 -4.86 11.91
CA HIS A 195 2.27 -5.30 11.49
C HIS A 195 3.33 -4.32 12.01
N PRO A 196 4.09 -4.67 13.08
CA PRO A 196 5.07 -3.77 13.67
C PRO A 196 6.37 -3.67 12.86
N THR A 197 6.74 -4.71 12.10
CA THR A 197 7.99 -4.80 11.32
C THR A 197 7.70 -5.23 9.87
N GLY A 198 8.69 -5.10 8.98
CA GLY A 198 8.55 -5.48 7.57
C GLY A 198 7.51 -4.65 6.80
N ARG A 199 7.25 -3.42 7.27
CA ARG A 199 6.28 -2.53 6.64
C ARG A 199 6.85 -2.00 5.32
N VAL A 200 6.01 -2.01 4.29
CA VAL A 200 6.25 -1.45 2.96
C VAL A 200 5.34 -0.24 2.82
N ASN A 201 5.96 0.91 2.65
CA ASN A 201 5.28 2.11 2.22
C ASN A 201 5.95 2.65 0.96
N GLU A 202 5.23 3.48 0.23
CA GLU A 202 5.73 4.12 -0.97
C GLU A 202 5.35 5.59 -0.97
N VAL A 203 6.24 6.44 -1.49
CA VAL A 203 5.93 7.82 -1.84
C VAL A 203 5.71 7.91 -3.35
N TRP A 204 4.61 8.55 -3.74
CA TRP A 204 4.12 8.64 -5.11
C TRP A 204 4.06 10.10 -5.55
N ILE A 205 4.65 10.39 -6.72
CA ILE A 205 4.55 11.69 -7.40
C ILE A 205 3.85 11.47 -8.75
N MET A 206 2.72 12.16 -8.94
CA MET A 206 1.86 12.03 -10.13
C MET A 206 2.37 12.83 -11.32
N ASP A 207 3.08 13.93 -11.07
CA ASP A 207 3.65 14.76 -12.13
C ASP A 207 5.00 14.20 -12.54
N VAL A 208 5.02 13.50 -13.65
CA VAL A 208 6.24 12.97 -14.26
C VAL A 208 6.44 13.54 -15.67
N SER A 209 5.88 14.74 -15.92
CA SER A 209 5.89 15.39 -17.25
C SER A 209 7.30 15.62 -17.82
N GLY A 210 8.32 15.80 -16.98
CA GLY A 210 9.71 15.91 -17.43
C GLY A 210 10.43 14.57 -17.68
N PHE A 211 9.76 13.44 -17.42
CA PHE A 211 10.15 12.13 -17.95
C PHE A 211 9.40 11.89 -19.27
N THR A 212 10.03 12.26 -20.39
CA THR A 212 9.55 11.94 -21.74
C THR A 212 9.86 10.48 -22.11
N THR A 213 9.61 9.54 -21.19
CA THR A 213 9.83 8.12 -21.44
C THR A 213 8.73 7.58 -22.34
N GLU A 214 9.11 6.88 -23.40
CA GLU A 214 8.20 6.14 -24.27
C GLU A 214 7.24 5.29 -23.42
N GLY A 215 5.94 5.56 -23.49
CA GLY A 215 4.91 4.78 -22.80
C GLY A 215 4.12 5.51 -21.72
N CYS A 216 4.46 6.76 -21.36
CA CYS A 216 3.55 7.59 -20.57
C CYS A 216 2.47 8.22 -21.44
N PRO A 217 1.18 8.10 -21.09
CA PRO A 217 0.12 8.82 -21.78
C PRO A 217 0.28 10.33 -21.55
N VAL A 218 0.12 11.10 -22.63
CA VAL A 218 0.11 12.58 -22.65
C VAL A 218 -1.25 13.09 -22.22
#